data_AF-A0A7W9KDC3-F1
#
_entry.id   AF-A0A7W9KDC3-F1
#
_cell.length_a   1.000
_cell.length_b   1.000
_cell.length_c   1.000
_cell.angle_alpha   90.00
_cell.angle_beta   90.00
_cell.angle_gamma   90.00
#
_symmetry.space_group_name_H-M   'P 1'
#
loop_
_entity.id
_entity.type
_entity.pdbx_description
1 polymer ?
#
loop_
_entity_poly.entity_id
_entity_poly.type
_entity_poly.pdbx_seq_one_letter_code
_entity_poly.pdbx_strand_id
1 'polypeptide(L)'
;MASDNHRAGSGAEDIDDRLNLTRSAVGERLRYIREHHPEGPLTRAELAERSGVSMRTIAALESAEGANVQVDTLVKLTHSLGIRRVAYLLDGDVFAQVNQELALSRQLREAKDAGVEAVLLRNSTGISDDAASTLNNLLDAIVGAARQAKGRLQGDAPDAGR
;
A
#
# COMPACT_ATOMS: atom_id res chain seq x y z
N MET A 1 -36.47 44.47 -13.44
CA MET A 1 -35.03 44.13 -13.38
C MET A 1 -34.67 43.96 -11.92
N ALA A 2 -34.68 42.72 -11.42
CA ALA A 2 -34.21 42.39 -10.08
C ALA A 2 -33.16 41.31 -10.26
N SER A 3 -31.95 41.67 -9.88
CA SER A 3 -30.70 41.01 -10.23
C SER A 3 -30.53 39.65 -9.56
N ASP A 4 -29.98 38.72 -10.33
CA ASP A 4 -29.26 37.53 -9.90
C ASP A 4 -28.32 37.85 -8.74
N ASN A 5 -28.61 37.33 -7.54
CA ASN A 5 -27.66 37.34 -6.42
C ASN A 5 -27.60 36.00 -5.66
N HIS A 6 -28.10 34.90 -6.25
CA HIS A 6 -28.19 33.60 -5.58
C HIS A 6 -27.10 32.58 -5.98
N ARG A 7 -26.19 32.93 -6.89
CA ARG A 7 -25.24 31.95 -7.46
C ARG A 7 -23.89 31.87 -6.74
N ALA A 8 -23.52 32.86 -5.91
CA ALA A 8 -22.21 32.92 -5.24
C ALA A 8 -22.14 32.13 -3.92
N GLY A 9 -23.26 32.01 -3.17
CA GLY A 9 -23.28 31.30 -1.87
C GLY A 9 -23.19 29.77 -1.99
N SER A 10 -23.85 29.20 -3.00
CA SER A 10 -23.92 27.75 -3.20
C SER A 10 -22.57 27.09 -3.52
N GLY A 11 -21.63 27.81 -4.16
CA GLY A 11 -20.32 27.24 -4.51
C GLY A 11 -19.32 27.23 -3.35
N ALA A 12 -19.42 28.17 -2.42
CA ALA A 12 -18.55 28.23 -1.25
C ALA A 12 -18.96 27.18 -0.20
N GLU A 13 -20.26 27.03 0.05
CA GLU A 13 -20.81 26.00 0.92
C GLU A 13 -20.45 24.58 0.43
N ASP A 14 -20.54 24.32 -0.89
CA ASP A 14 -20.13 23.04 -1.48
C ASP A 14 -18.62 22.75 -1.31
N ILE A 15 -17.77 23.77 -1.39
CA ILE A 15 -16.32 23.60 -1.17
C ILE A 15 -16.03 23.27 0.30
N ASP A 16 -16.62 24.01 1.24
CA ASP A 16 -16.40 23.78 2.67
C ASP A 16 -16.89 22.39 3.11
N ASP A 17 -18.04 21.94 2.60
CA ASP A 17 -18.56 20.60 2.82
C ASP A 17 -17.62 19.52 2.26
N ARG A 18 -17.10 19.72 1.05
CA ARG A 18 -16.11 18.81 0.46
C ARG A 18 -14.79 18.80 1.23
N LEU A 19 -14.36 19.93 1.75
CA LEU A 19 -13.17 20.03 2.60
C LEU A 19 -13.35 19.30 3.93
N ASN A 20 -14.52 19.46 4.56
CA ASN A 20 -14.88 18.72 5.77
C ASN A 20 -14.88 17.21 5.53
N LEU A 21 -15.56 16.76 4.47
CA LEU A 21 -15.60 15.34 4.09
C LEU A 21 -14.20 14.78 3.84
N THR A 22 -13.34 15.55 3.16
CA THR A 22 -11.95 15.15 2.89
C THR A 22 -11.15 15.03 4.18
N ARG A 23 -11.29 15.98 5.12
CA ARG A 23 -10.60 15.96 6.43
C ARG A 23 -11.02 14.74 7.25
N SER A 24 -12.31 14.47 7.34
CA SER A 24 -12.82 13.28 8.04
C SER A 24 -12.28 12.00 7.41
N ALA A 25 -12.31 11.89 6.07
CA ALA A 25 -11.78 10.71 5.35
C ALA A 25 -10.27 10.50 5.58
N VAL A 26 -9.48 11.56 5.62
CA VAL A 26 -8.05 11.49 5.97
C VAL A 26 -7.88 10.91 7.39
N GLY A 27 -8.67 11.39 8.35
CA GLY A 27 -8.67 10.91 9.73
C GLY A 27 -9.01 9.43 9.84
N GLU A 28 -10.05 9.00 9.15
CA GLU A 28 -10.47 7.60 9.12
C GLU A 28 -9.40 6.68 8.52
N ARG A 29 -8.77 7.09 7.41
CA ARG A 29 -7.70 6.34 6.76
C ARG A 29 -6.47 6.23 7.65
N LEU A 30 -6.11 7.30 8.35
CA LEU A 30 -5.00 7.30 9.29
C LEU A 30 -5.26 6.34 10.46
N ARG A 31 -6.46 6.41 11.04
CA ARG A 31 -6.87 5.48 12.10
C ARG A 31 -6.83 4.03 11.62
N TYR A 32 -7.36 3.77 10.42
CA TYR A 32 -7.40 2.43 9.84
C TYR A 32 -5.99 1.83 9.71
N ILE A 33 -5.07 2.54 9.06
CA ILE A 33 -3.72 2.02 8.84
C ILE A 33 -2.95 1.87 10.15
N ARG A 34 -3.18 2.78 11.11
CA ARG A 34 -2.57 2.67 12.43
C ARG A 34 -3.01 1.39 13.14
N GLU A 35 -4.29 1.03 13.07
CA GLU A 35 -4.85 -0.16 13.73
C GLU A 35 -4.57 -1.47 12.98
N HIS A 36 -4.36 -1.40 11.66
CA HIS A 36 -4.17 -2.58 10.79
C HIS A 36 -2.78 -2.64 10.16
N HIS A 37 -1.81 -1.92 10.71
CA HIS A 37 -0.47 -1.83 10.15
C HIS A 37 0.16 -3.24 10.02
N PRO A 38 0.87 -3.55 8.93
CA PRO A 38 1.41 -4.89 8.67
C PRO A 38 2.43 -5.37 9.72
N GLU A 39 3.08 -4.45 10.43
CA GLU A 39 4.00 -4.76 11.53
C GLU A 39 3.30 -4.89 12.89
N GLY A 40 1.97 -4.75 12.92
CA GLY A 40 1.15 -4.76 14.13
C GLY A 40 0.53 -3.39 14.42
N PRO A 41 -0.59 -3.35 15.17
CA PRO A 41 -1.28 -2.11 15.50
C PRO A 41 -0.36 -1.14 16.23
N LEU A 42 -0.46 0.14 15.87
CA LEU A 42 0.28 1.24 16.49
C LEU A 42 -0.65 2.05 17.41
N THR A 43 -0.12 2.47 18.55
CA THR A 43 -0.76 3.48 19.39
C THR A 43 -0.52 4.87 18.80
N ARG A 44 -1.33 5.85 19.20
CA ARG A 44 -1.11 7.26 18.82
C ARG A 44 0.22 7.80 19.33
N ALA A 45 0.69 7.32 20.47
CA ALA A 45 1.97 7.71 21.06
C ALA A 45 3.15 7.20 20.21
N GLU A 46 3.11 5.93 19.79
CA GLU A 46 4.15 5.36 18.92
C GLU A 46 4.16 6.05 17.55
N LEU A 47 2.99 6.34 16.98
CA LEU A 47 2.92 7.08 15.72
C LEU A 47 3.45 8.52 15.86
N ALA A 48 3.16 9.19 16.98
CA ALA A 48 3.70 10.51 17.29
C ALA A 48 5.23 10.50 17.35
N GLU A 49 5.79 9.52 18.07
CA GLU A 49 7.23 9.34 18.21
C GLU A 49 7.91 9.08 16.86
N ARG A 50 7.36 8.16 16.05
CA ARG A 50 7.91 7.80 14.73
C ARG A 50 7.83 8.93 13.71
N SER A 51 6.76 9.73 13.74
CA SER A 51 6.50 10.77 12.74
C SER A 51 7.03 12.16 13.12
N GLY A 52 7.35 12.37 14.40
CA GLY A 52 7.66 13.70 14.94
C GLY A 52 6.43 14.63 14.98
N VAL A 53 5.22 14.11 14.79
CA VAL A 53 3.97 14.86 14.87
C VAL A 53 3.41 14.73 16.29
N SER A 54 2.87 15.82 16.84
CA SER A 54 2.34 15.78 18.20
C SER A 54 1.18 14.79 18.34
N MET A 55 1.09 14.09 19.47
CA MET A 55 -0.02 13.18 19.77
C MET A 55 -1.38 13.92 19.72
N ARG A 56 -1.41 15.20 20.11
CA ARG A 56 -2.61 16.05 20.00
C ARG A 56 -3.04 16.23 18.55
N THR A 57 -2.10 16.45 17.62
CA THR A 57 -2.39 16.60 16.20
C THR A 57 -2.93 15.30 15.61
N ILE A 58 -2.36 14.15 15.97
CA ILE A 58 -2.85 12.84 15.52
C ILE A 58 -4.27 12.58 16.05
N ALA A 59 -4.51 12.85 17.34
CA ALA A 59 -5.83 12.68 17.95
C ALA A 59 -6.89 13.60 17.31
N ALA A 60 -6.53 14.84 16.98
CA ALA A 60 -7.42 15.76 16.27
C ALA A 60 -7.70 15.29 14.83
N LEU A 61 -6.68 14.80 14.14
CA LEU A 61 -6.83 14.29 12.78
C LEU A 61 -7.74 13.05 12.72
N GLU A 62 -7.63 12.14 13.69
CA GLU A 62 -8.50 10.95 13.80
C GLU A 62 -9.90 11.23 14.38
N SER A 63 -10.20 12.48 14.74
CA SER A 63 -11.53 12.86 15.20
C SER A 63 -12.55 12.85 14.05
N ALA A 64 -13.85 12.79 14.36
CA ALA A 64 -14.90 12.76 13.34
C ALA A 64 -14.91 14.02 12.46
N GLU A 65 -14.49 15.16 13.01
CA GLU A 65 -14.39 16.46 12.30
C GLU A 65 -13.09 16.56 11.47
N GLY A 66 -12.12 15.67 11.73
CA GLY A 66 -10.77 15.77 11.20
C GLY A 66 -10.02 17.00 11.69
N ALA A 67 -8.84 17.24 11.13
CA ALA A 67 -8.07 18.44 11.43
C ALA A 67 -7.54 19.05 10.14
N ASN A 68 -7.48 20.39 10.11
CA ASN A 68 -6.76 21.09 9.05
C ASN A 68 -5.26 20.95 9.29
N VAL A 69 -4.63 20.01 8.59
CA VAL A 69 -3.20 19.73 8.71
C VAL A 69 -2.48 20.08 7.42
N GLN A 70 -1.22 20.49 7.57
CA GLN A 70 -0.38 20.78 6.42
C GLN A 70 -0.01 19.48 5.68
N VAL A 71 0.21 19.58 4.37
CA VAL A 71 0.66 18.46 3.53
C VAL A 71 1.95 17.84 4.08
N ASP A 72 2.88 18.65 4.61
CA ASP A 72 4.10 18.16 5.28
C ASP A 72 3.81 17.20 6.44
N THR A 73 2.77 17.48 7.24
CA THR A 73 2.34 16.60 8.34
C THR A 73 1.82 15.27 7.80
N LEU A 74 1.02 15.31 6.72
CA LEU A 74 0.52 14.08 6.07
C LEU A 74 1.67 13.24 5.50
N VAL A 75 2.65 13.89 4.86
CA VAL A 75 3.85 13.22 4.33
C VAL A 75 4.63 12.55 5.46
N LYS A 76 4.90 13.25 6.57
CA LYS A 76 5.58 12.68 7.75
C LYS A 76 4.86 11.45 8.30
N LEU A 77 3.53 11.54 8.43
CA LEU A 77 2.72 10.41 8.89
C LEU A 77 2.80 9.22 7.92
N THR A 78 2.58 9.42 6.63
CA THR A 78 2.67 8.34 5.62
C THR A 78 4.05 7.68 5.59
N HIS A 79 5.12 8.48 5.64
CA HIS A 79 6.49 7.97 5.64
C HIS A 79 6.81 7.19 6.92
N SER A 80 6.34 7.65 8.08
CA SER A 80 6.53 6.96 9.36
C SER A 80 5.83 5.58 9.44
N LEU A 81 4.81 5.38 8.59
CA LEU A 81 4.10 4.11 8.39
C LEU A 81 4.75 3.25 7.29
N GLY A 82 5.91 3.66 6.75
CA GLY A 82 6.59 2.95 5.67
C GLY A 82 5.90 3.04 4.30
N ILE A 83 4.90 3.91 4.15
CA ILE A 83 4.15 4.07 2.91
C ILE A 83 4.78 5.18 2.07
N ARG A 84 5.26 4.82 0.87
CA ARG A 84 5.93 5.75 -0.06
C ARG A 84 4.97 6.61 -0.87
N ARG A 85 3.70 6.21 -0.99
CA ARG A 85 2.70 6.92 -1.79
C ARG A 85 2.12 8.09 -0.99
N VAL A 86 2.54 9.31 -1.33
CA VAL A 86 2.11 10.55 -0.65
C VAL A 86 0.59 10.74 -0.66
N ALA A 87 -0.09 10.33 -1.72
CA ALA A 87 -1.55 10.45 -1.85
C ALA A 87 -2.35 9.45 -1.00
N TYR A 88 -1.70 8.53 -0.27
CA TYR A 88 -2.36 7.45 0.47
C TYR A 88 -3.48 7.92 1.42
N LEU A 89 -3.29 9.04 2.11
CA LEU A 89 -4.31 9.57 3.02
C LEU A 89 -5.37 10.42 2.31
N LEU A 90 -5.05 10.95 1.12
CA LEU A 90 -5.89 11.90 0.39
C LEU A 90 -6.84 11.19 -0.57
N ASP A 91 -6.32 10.22 -1.32
CA ASP A 91 -7.03 9.54 -2.40
C ASP A 91 -7.52 8.16 -1.93
N GLY A 92 -8.83 7.93 -2.09
CA GLY A 92 -9.48 6.67 -1.70
C GLY A 92 -9.03 5.48 -2.53
N ASP A 93 -8.72 5.68 -3.81
CA ASP A 93 -8.29 4.60 -4.70
C ASP A 93 -6.85 4.19 -4.37
N VAL A 94 -5.98 5.17 -4.12
CA VAL A 94 -4.61 4.92 -3.67
C VAL A 94 -4.61 4.23 -2.30
N PHE A 95 -5.50 4.64 -1.39
CA PHE A 95 -5.67 3.98 -0.11
C PHE A 95 -6.03 2.50 -0.27
N ALA A 96 -7.05 2.20 -1.08
CA ALA A 96 -7.49 0.83 -1.34
C ALA A 96 -6.37 -0.02 -1.98
N GLN A 97 -5.69 0.51 -3.00
CA GLN A 97 -4.60 -0.17 -3.69
C GLN A 97 -3.44 -0.49 -2.75
N VAL A 98 -2.98 0.49 -1.96
CA VAL A 98 -1.88 0.27 -1.00
C VAL A 98 -2.28 -0.78 0.03
N ASN A 99 -3.50 -0.73 0.57
CA ASN A 99 -3.93 -1.72 1.56
C ASN A 99 -4.01 -3.13 1.00
N GLN A 100 -4.41 -3.30 -0.27
CA GLN A 100 -4.36 -4.59 -0.95
C GLN A 100 -2.91 -5.09 -1.11
N GLU A 101 -1.99 -4.22 -1.51
CA GLU A 101 -0.56 -4.56 -1.61
C GLU A 101 0.06 -4.91 -0.25
N LEU A 102 -0.29 -4.19 0.81
CA LEU A 102 0.17 -4.47 2.17
C LEU A 102 -0.39 -5.81 2.68
N ALA A 103 -1.66 -6.11 2.42
CA ALA A 103 -2.28 -7.38 2.76
C ALA A 103 -1.62 -8.56 2.03
N LEU A 104 -1.34 -8.41 0.73
CA LEU A 104 -0.62 -9.41 -0.05
C LEU A 104 0.81 -9.62 0.49
N SER A 105 1.52 -8.54 0.77
CA SER A 105 2.89 -8.60 1.31
C SER A 105 2.94 -9.31 2.66
N ARG A 106 1.92 -9.10 3.50
CA ARG A 106 1.76 -9.81 4.77
C ARG A 106 1.55 -11.31 4.56
N GLN A 107 0.64 -11.70 3.66
CA GLN A 107 0.40 -13.12 3.33
C GLN A 107 1.66 -13.81 2.81
N LEU A 108 2.43 -13.13 1.96
CA LEU A 108 3.70 -13.65 1.43
C LEU A 108 4.74 -13.82 2.54
N ARG A 109 4.81 -12.88 3.49
CA ARG A 109 5.70 -13.00 4.66
C ARG A 109 5.29 -14.18 5.54
N GLU A 110 4.01 -14.31 5.86
CA GLU A 110 3.47 -15.42 6.66
C GLU A 110 3.71 -16.78 5.98
N ALA A 111 3.50 -16.87 4.65
CA ALA A 111 3.80 -18.08 3.89
C ALA A 111 5.28 -18.44 3.90
N LYS A 112 6.15 -17.44 3.78
CA LYS A 112 7.61 -17.61 3.88
C LYS A 112 8.02 -18.09 5.27
N ASP A 113 7.48 -17.49 6.33
CA ASP A 113 7.78 -17.84 7.72
C ASP A 113 7.26 -19.26 8.06
N ALA A 114 6.17 -19.69 7.41
CA ALA A 114 5.65 -21.05 7.48
C ALA A 114 6.45 -22.07 6.65
N GLY A 115 7.54 -21.66 5.98
CA GLY A 115 8.38 -22.55 5.16
C GLY A 115 7.73 -22.98 3.84
N VAL A 116 6.66 -22.29 3.41
CA VAL A 116 5.95 -22.59 2.17
C VAL A 116 6.61 -21.81 1.03
N GLU A 117 7.64 -22.40 0.43
CA GLU A 117 8.37 -21.81 -0.71
C GLU A 117 7.54 -21.68 -2.01
N ALA A 118 6.30 -22.22 -2.06
CA ALA A 118 5.56 -22.41 -3.29
C ALA A 118 4.05 -22.11 -3.18
N VAL A 119 3.64 -20.91 -2.78
CA VAL A 119 2.26 -20.40 -2.97
C VAL A 119 2.25 -19.04 -3.66
N LEU A 120 3.28 -18.77 -4.46
CA LEU A 120 3.30 -17.60 -5.33
C LEU A 120 2.48 -17.94 -6.60
N LEU A 121 1.39 -17.20 -6.83
CA LEU A 121 0.68 -17.02 -8.11
C LEU A 121 -0.60 -17.82 -8.40
N ARG A 122 -1.18 -18.61 -7.48
CA ARG A 122 -2.49 -19.25 -7.79
C ARG A 122 -3.71 -18.32 -7.65
N ASN A 123 -3.59 -17.17 -6.98
CA ASN A 123 -4.78 -16.40 -6.59
C ASN A 123 -4.83 -14.97 -7.13
N SER A 124 -3.85 -14.54 -7.93
CA SER A 124 -3.87 -13.22 -8.56
C SER A 124 -4.45 -13.31 -9.96
N THR A 125 -5.67 -12.78 -10.08
CA THR A 125 -6.50 -12.58 -11.28
C THR A 125 -7.23 -13.83 -11.75
N GLY A 126 -8.49 -13.66 -12.18
CA GLY A 126 -9.37 -14.70 -12.73
C GLY A 126 -8.84 -15.27 -14.05
N ILE A 127 -7.69 -15.91 -13.95
CA ILE A 127 -7.04 -16.71 -14.97
C ILE A 127 -7.71 -18.07 -14.83
N SER A 128 -8.40 -18.53 -15.88
CA SER A 128 -8.91 -19.90 -15.94
C SER A 128 -7.80 -20.89 -15.53
N ASP A 129 -8.12 -21.97 -14.83
CA ASP A 129 -7.16 -23.00 -14.39
C ASP A 129 -6.13 -23.39 -15.48
N ASP A 130 -6.56 -23.31 -16.74
CA ASP A 130 -5.76 -23.58 -17.94
C ASP A 130 -4.61 -22.59 -18.19
N ALA A 131 -4.78 -21.31 -17.89
CA ALA A 131 -3.73 -20.31 -18.08
C ALA A 131 -2.77 -20.26 -16.88
N ALA A 132 -3.23 -20.64 -15.68
CA ALA A 132 -2.36 -20.86 -14.53
C ALA A 132 -1.46 -22.10 -14.72
N SER A 133 -2.00 -23.19 -15.25
CA SER A 133 -1.22 -24.39 -15.60
C SER A 133 -0.23 -24.12 -16.72
N THR A 134 -0.63 -23.35 -17.74
CA THR A 134 0.25 -22.92 -18.85
C THR A 134 1.42 -22.07 -18.35
N LEU A 135 1.17 -21.13 -17.44
CA LEU A 135 2.23 -20.30 -16.84
C LEU A 135 3.20 -21.15 -16.01
N ASN A 136 2.67 -22.11 -15.24
CA ASN A 136 3.48 -23.00 -14.43
C ASN A 136 4.39 -23.90 -15.30
N ASN A 137 3.84 -24.42 -16.40
CA ASN A 137 4.59 -25.18 -17.40
C ASN A 137 5.69 -24.32 -18.08
N LEU A 138 5.41 -23.04 -18.33
CA LEU A 138 6.41 -22.10 -18.87
C LEU A 138 7.53 -21.83 -17.87
N LEU A 139 7.21 -21.66 -16.59
CA LEU A 139 8.21 -21.45 -15.54
C LEU A 139 9.10 -22.68 -15.36
N ASP A 140 8.52 -23.88 -15.36
CA ASP A 140 9.27 -25.14 -15.30
C ASP A 140 10.19 -25.30 -16.52
N ALA A 141 9.72 -24.93 -17.72
CA ALA A 141 10.54 -24.94 -18.93
C ALA A 141 11.71 -23.94 -18.85
N ILE A 142 11.50 -22.74 -18.32
CA ILE A 142 12.56 -21.72 -18.16
C ILE A 142 13.59 -22.18 -17.12
N VAL A 143 13.15 -22.72 -15.98
CA VAL A 143 14.06 -23.25 -14.95
C VAL A 143 14.84 -24.46 -15.48
N GLY A 144 14.19 -25.34 -16.24
CA GLY A 144 14.83 -26.46 -16.92
C GLY A 144 15.89 -26.01 -17.92
N ALA A 145 15.56 -25.01 -18.76
CA ALA A 145 16.48 -24.42 -19.72
C ALA A 145 17.67 -23.73 -19.04
N ALA A 146 17.43 -22.99 -17.96
CA ALA A 146 18.48 -22.34 -17.18
C ALA A 146 19.42 -23.35 -16.51
N ARG A 147 18.89 -24.47 -15.99
CA ARG A 147 19.70 -25.57 -15.43
C ARG A 147 20.53 -26.27 -16.51
N GLN A 148 19.96 -26.52 -17.69
CA GLN A 148 20.72 -27.09 -18.82
C GLN A 148 21.83 -26.15 -19.30
N ALA A 149 21.55 -24.85 -19.44
CA ALA A 149 22.55 -23.86 -19.82
C ALA A 149 23.70 -23.79 -18.79
N LYS A 150 23.38 -23.80 -17.49
CA LYS A 150 24.37 -23.84 -16.41
C LYS A 150 25.18 -25.13 -16.41
N GLY A 151 24.56 -26.28 -16.65
CA GLY A 151 25.25 -27.57 -16.76
C GLY A 151 26.24 -27.63 -17.91
N ARG A 152 25.91 -27.03 -19.06
CA ARG A 152 26.84 -26.92 -20.21
C ARG A 152 28.03 -26.00 -19.90
N LEU A 153 27.80 -24.89 -19.21
CA LEU A 153 28.88 -23.99 -18.79
C LEU A 153 29.79 -24.60 -17.71
N GLN A 154 29.30 -25.52 -16.89
CA GLN A 154 30.10 -26.22 -15.88
C GLN A 154 30.79 -27.49 -16.39
N GLY A 155 30.27 -28.10 -17.46
CA GLY A 155 30.86 -29.28 -18.11
C GLY A 155 32.00 -28.98 -19.08
N ASP A 156 32.28 -27.71 -19.36
CA ASP A 156 33.28 -27.26 -20.34
C ASP A 156 34.57 -26.71 -19.69
N ALA A 157 34.86 -27.08 -18.43
CA ALA A 157 36.18 -26.87 -17.86
C ALA A 157 37.12 -27.98 -18.38
N PRO A 158 38.06 -27.70 -19.29
CA PRO A 158 39.03 -28.70 -19.69
C PRO A 158 40.00 -28.91 -18.54
N ASP A 159 40.20 -30.18 -18.23
CA ASP A 159 41.34 -30.70 -17.50
C ASP A 159 42.64 -30.22 -18.17
N ALA A 160 43.18 -29.11 -17.68
CA ALA A 160 44.52 -28.63 -18.01
C ALA A 160 45.50 -29.10 -16.92
N GLY A 161 45.56 -30.41 -16.73
CA GLY A 161 46.66 -31.09 -16.07
C GLY A 161 47.63 -31.68 -17.09
N ARG A 162 48.70 -30.94 -17.43
CA ARG A 162 50.05 -31.47 -17.68
C ARG A 162 51.05 -30.34 -17.94
#